data_AF-A0AAE3ZVK9-F1
#
_entry.id   AF-A0AAE3ZVK9-F1
#
_cell.length_a   1.000
_cell.length_b   1.000
_cell.length_c   1.000
_cell.angle_alpha   90.00
_cell.angle_beta   90.00
_cell.angle_gamma   90.00
#
_symmetry.space_group_name_H-M   'P 1'
#
loop_
_entity.id
_entity.type
_entity.pdbx_description
1 polymer ?
#
loop_
_entity_poly.entity_id
_entity_poly.type
_entity_poly.pdbx_seq_one_letter_code
_entity_poly.pdbx_strand_id
1 'polypeptide(L)'
;MTLGSSGSADQYTATQRARSALAGLMSSVGALGLAAAASAPALLAAIDQHAAAIRDSLEADLRPLSAIALAGYVEGIRDAALEHGWRMPEGHIDFATGDWVLTRMLAVCALAQALPARA
;
A
#
# COMPACT_ATOMS: atom_id res chain seq x y z
N MET A 1 -17.14 25.65 -25.33
CA MET A 1 -17.11 24.19 -25.07
C MET A 1 -15.96 23.92 -24.10
N THR A 2 -16.24 23.94 -22.80
CA THR A 2 -15.28 23.82 -21.70
C THR A 2 -15.48 22.46 -21.03
N LEU A 3 -14.86 21.40 -21.55
CA LEU A 3 -14.98 20.02 -21.03
C LEU A 3 -13.74 19.55 -20.23
N GLY A 4 -12.78 20.43 -19.94
CA GLY A 4 -11.52 20.05 -19.28
C GLY A 4 -11.51 20.10 -17.74
N SER A 5 -12.48 20.78 -17.09
CA SER A 5 -12.37 21.12 -15.66
C SER A 5 -12.91 20.04 -14.71
N SER A 6 -13.95 19.28 -15.10
CA SER A 6 -14.51 18.21 -14.25
C SER A 6 -13.58 17.00 -14.13
N GLY A 7 -12.95 16.57 -15.24
CA GLY A 7 -12.06 15.42 -15.21
C GLY A 7 -10.84 15.62 -14.30
N SER A 8 -10.26 16.82 -14.27
CA SER A 8 -9.14 17.12 -13.38
C SER A 8 -9.54 17.18 -11.91
N ALA A 9 -10.72 17.72 -11.60
CA ALA A 9 -11.24 17.77 -10.22
C ALA A 9 -11.59 16.38 -9.67
N ASP A 10 -12.14 15.51 -10.50
CA ASP A 10 -12.45 14.12 -10.12
C ASP A 10 -11.17 13.32 -9.87
N GLN A 11 -10.16 13.47 -10.73
CA GLN A 11 -8.85 12.83 -10.57
C GLN A 11 -8.11 13.33 -9.31
N TYR A 12 -8.18 14.63 -9.01
CA TYR A 12 -7.64 15.19 -7.77
C TYR A 12 -8.34 14.59 -6.54
N THR A 13 -9.67 14.52 -6.56
CA THR A 13 -10.46 13.95 -5.46
C THR A 13 -10.14 12.47 -5.24
N ALA A 14 -10.06 11.68 -6.33
CA ALA A 14 -9.68 10.27 -6.27
C ALA A 14 -8.27 10.09 -5.68
N THR A 15 -7.31 10.91 -6.12
CA THR A 15 -5.95 10.90 -5.61
C THR A 15 -5.90 11.23 -4.11
N GLN A 16 -6.66 12.23 -3.66
CA GLN A 16 -6.73 12.60 -2.25
C GLN A 16 -7.33 11.47 -1.40
N ARG A 17 -8.40 10.83 -1.87
CA ARG A 17 -9.02 9.67 -1.20
C ARG A 17 -8.03 8.51 -1.08
N ALA A 18 -7.33 8.20 -2.16
CA ALA A 18 -6.29 7.16 -2.17
C ALA A 18 -5.17 7.46 -1.16
N ARG A 19 -4.69 8.71 -1.11
CA ARG A 19 -3.69 9.14 -0.12
C ARG A 19 -4.21 9.01 1.32
N SER A 20 -5.45 9.42 1.58
CA SER A 20 -6.06 9.25 2.92
C SER A 20 -6.17 7.77 3.31
N ALA A 21 -6.53 6.89 2.37
CA ALA A 21 -6.60 5.44 2.63
C ALA A 21 -5.22 4.84 2.95
N LEU A 22 -4.19 5.21 2.18
CA LEU A 22 -2.81 4.78 2.42
C LEU A 22 -2.26 5.34 3.75
N ALA A 23 -2.60 6.58 4.11
CA ALA A 23 -2.26 7.15 5.42
C ALA A 23 -2.95 6.40 6.57
N GLY A 24 -4.20 5.97 6.39
CA GLY A 24 -4.90 5.09 7.33
C GLY A 24 -4.18 3.75 7.50
N LEU A 25 -3.78 3.09 6.41
CA LEU A 25 -3.00 1.86 6.45
C LEU A 25 -1.66 2.06 7.17
N MET A 26 -0.95 3.15 6.86
CA MET A 26 0.29 3.52 7.54
C MET A 26 0.09 3.66 9.04
N SER A 27 -0.97 4.35 9.48
CA SER A 27 -1.27 4.54 10.89
C SER A 27 -1.66 3.25 11.60
N SER A 28 -2.40 2.36 10.92
CA SER A 28 -2.90 1.12 11.53
C SER A 28 -1.81 0.06 11.69
N VAL A 29 -0.91 -0.07 10.72
CA VAL A 29 0.08 -1.15 10.69
C VAL A 29 1.45 -0.73 10.16
N GLY A 30 1.49 0.18 9.19
CA GLY A 30 2.72 0.52 8.48
C GLY A 30 3.80 1.12 9.37
N ALA A 31 3.46 2.07 10.25
CA ALA A 31 4.44 2.77 11.07
C ALA A 31 5.19 1.81 12.02
N LEU A 32 4.44 0.94 12.72
CA LEU A 32 5.03 -0.04 13.63
C LEU A 32 5.79 -1.13 12.87
N GLY A 33 5.24 -1.65 11.77
CA GLY A 33 5.89 -2.71 11.00
C GLY A 33 7.17 -2.27 10.31
N LEU A 34 7.21 -1.05 9.76
CA LEU A 34 8.42 -0.50 9.15
C LEU A 34 9.47 -0.11 10.19
N ALA A 35 9.06 0.34 11.39
CA ALA A 35 9.98 0.52 12.51
C ALA A 35 10.59 -0.83 12.97
N ALA A 36 9.79 -1.90 13.04
CA ALA A 36 10.30 -3.23 13.34
C ALA A 36 11.31 -3.71 12.29
N ALA A 37 11.00 -3.51 11.00
CA ALA A 37 11.86 -3.88 9.88
C ALA A 37 13.24 -3.21 9.93
N ALA A 38 13.35 -1.99 10.47
CA ALA A 38 14.64 -1.31 10.67
C ALA A 38 15.61 -2.08 11.59
N SER A 39 15.09 -2.97 12.45
CA SER A 39 15.88 -3.82 13.36
C SER A 39 15.90 -5.31 12.99
N ALA A 40 15.19 -5.69 11.92
CA ALA A 40 14.99 -7.08 11.51
C ALA A 40 15.31 -7.27 10.02
N PRO A 41 16.56 -7.57 9.63
CA PRO A 41 16.98 -7.64 8.23
C PRO A 41 16.18 -8.62 7.37
N ALA A 42 15.77 -9.76 7.95
CA ALA A 42 14.93 -10.73 7.24
C ALA A 42 13.54 -10.18 6.90
N LEU A 43 12.92 -9.41 7.81
CA LEU A 43 11.64 -8.75 7.56
C LEU A 43 11.79 -7.65 6.51
N LEU A 44 12.86 -6.84 6.59
CA LEU A 44 13.14 -5.82 5.58
C LEU A 44 13.29 -6.44 4.19
N ALA A 45 14.05 -7.53 4.07
CA ALA A 45 14.20 -8.25 2.81
C ALA A 45 12.86 -8.80 2.27
N ALA A 46 12.00 -9.34 3.15
CA ALA A 46 10.67 -9.80 2.75
C ALA A 46 9.78 -8.64 2.25
N ILE A 47 9.80 -7.50 2.94
CA ILE A 47 9.08 -6.29 2.53
C ILE A 47 9.57 -5.82 1.15
N ASP A 48 10.88 -5.79 0.92
CA ASP A 48 11.46 -5.37 -0.36
C ASP A 48 11.08 -6.32 -1.50
N GLN A 49 11.09 -7.63 -1.27
CA GLN A 49 10.64 -8.64 -2.25
C GLN A 49 9.16 -8.46 -2.58
N HIS A 50 8.31 -8.28 -1.58
CA HIS A 50 6.89 -8.01 -1.80
C HIS A 50 6.69 -6.68 -2.53
N ALA A 51 7.47 -5.65 -2.24
CA ALA A 51 7.41 -4.37 -2.92
C ALA A 51 7.81 -4.47 -4.40
N ALA A 52 8.83 -5.27 -4.73
CA ALA A 52 9.18 -5.58 -6.12
C ALA A 52 8.01 -6.27 -6.83
N ALA A 53 7.47 -7.34 -6.24
CA ALA A 53 6.34 -8.07 -6.82
C ALA A 53 5.06 -7.23 -6.96
N ILE A 54 4.83 -6.23 -6.11
CA ILE A 54 3.72 -5.27 -6.28
C ILE A 54 3.95 -4.36 -7.48
N ARG A 55 5.18 -3.84 -7.65
CA ARG A 55 5.53 -3.02 -8.82
C ARG A 55 5.30 -3.82 -10.10
N ASP A 56 5.77 -5.06 -10.15
CA ASP A 56 5.58 -5.95 -11.31
C ASP A 56 4.08 -6.22 -11.58
N SER A 57 3.27 -6.38 -10.53
CA SER A 57 1.82 -6.60 -10.67
C SER A 57 1.06 -5.36 -11.14
N LEU A 58 1.58 -4.16 -10.84
CA LEU A 58 0.96 -2.88 -11.16
C LEU A 58 1.59 -2.21 -12.39
N GLU A 59 2.57 -2.85 -13.00
CA GLU A 59 3.23 -2.33 -14.20
C GLU A 59 2.23 -2.32 -15.36
N ALA A 60 1.77 -1.13 -15.73
CA ALA A 60 0.88 -0.93 -16.86
C ALA A 60 1.42 0.21 -17.74
N ASP A 61 1.85 -0.13 -18.96
CA ASP A 61 2.20 0.80 -20.04
C ASP A 61 3.17 1.93 -19.62
N LEU A 62 4.23 1.58 -18.89
CA LEU A 62 5.28 2.51 -18.41
C LEU A 62 4.75 3.65 -17.50
N ARG A 63 3.51 3.57 -16.99
CA ARG A 63 2.97 4.58 -16.10
C ARG A 63 3.68 4.49 -14.74
N PRO A 64 4.10 5.64 -14.16
CA PRO A 64 4.61 5.65 -12.81
C PRO A 64 3.59 5.09 -11.82
N LEU A 65 4.09 4.33 -10.84
CA LEU A 65 3.30 3.88 -9.71
C LEU A 65 2.60 5.09 -9.05
N SER A 66 1.29 4.97 -8.81
CA SER A 66 0.47 6.05 -8.28
C SER A 66 -0.21 5.67 -6.96
N ALA A 67 -0.64 6.69 -6.20
CA ALA A 67 -1.40 6.47 -4.96
C ALA A 67 -2.72 5.72 -5.22
N ILE A 68 -3.40 6.02 -6.33
CA ILE A 68 -4.64 5.34 -6.72
C ILE A 68 -4.39 3.86 -6.97
N ALA A 69 -3.34 3.52 -7.73
CA ALA A 69 -2.99 2.13 -8.01
C ALA A 69 -2.67 1.34 -6.73
N LEU A 70 -1.87 1.93 -5.82
CA LEU A 70 -1.54 1.30 -4.54
C LEU A 70 -2.76 1.13 -3.61
N ALA A 71 -3.64 2.14 -3.55
CA ALA A 71 -4.85 2.07 -2.74
C ALA A 71 -5.80 0.97 -3.26
N GLY A 72 -6.03 0.91 -4.57
CA GLY A 72 -6.84 -0.16 -5.16
C GLY A 72 -6.20 -1.55 -4.99
N TYR A 73 -4.86 -1.63 -5.09
CA TYR A 73 -4.15 -2.88 -4.88
C TYR A 73 -4.35 -3.43 -3.46
N VAL A 74 -4.17 -2.60 -2.43
CA VAL A 74 -4.32 -3.06 -1.04
C VAL A 74 -5.78 -3.32 -0.66
N GLU A 75 -6.73 -2.59 -1.25
CA GLU A 75 -8.16 -2.90 -1.11
C GLU A 75 -8.47 -4.29 -1.67
N GLY A 76 -8.03 -4.59 -2.91
CA GLY A 76 -8.22 -5.92 -3.50
C GLY A 76 -7.56 -7.05 -2.71
N ILE A 77 -6.36 -6.82 -2.16
CA ILE A 77 -5.71 -7.80 -1.26
C ILE A 77 -6.53 -8.01 0.01
N ARG A 78 -7.07 -6.95 0.61
CA ARG A 78 -7.89 -7.05 1.82
C ARG A 78 -9.18 -7.80 1.56
N ASP A 79 -9.87 -7.49 0.47
CA ASP A 79 -11.13 -8.13 0.11
C ASP A 79 -10.91 -9.63 -0.14
N ALA A 80 -9.92 -9.98 -0.96
CA ALA A 80 -9.57 -11.38 -1.21
C ALA A 80 -9.16 -12.10 0.09
N ALA A 81 -8.38 -11.47 0.96
CA ALA A 81 -7.97 -12.06 2.23
C ALA A 81 -9.19 -12.29 3.16
N LEU A 82 -10.11 -11.32 3.24
CA LEU A 82 -11.34 -11.43 4.03
C LEU A 82 -12.24 -12.55 3.52
N GLU A 83 -12.39 -12.70 2.21
CA GLU A 83 -13.15 -13.80 1.58
C GLU A 83 -12.57 -15.17 1.94
N HIS A 84 -11.25 -15.26 2.13
CA HIS A 84 -10.55 -16.48 2.54
C HIS A 84 -10.40 -16.62 4.06
N GLY A 85 -11.11 -15.81 4.85
CA GLY A 85 -11.17 -15.91 6.31
C GLY A 85 -10.00 -15.28 7.05
N TRP A 86 -9.10 -14.59 6.36
CA TRP A 86 -8.04 -13.82 7.01
C TRP A 86 -8.64 -12.66 7.82
N ARG A 87 -8.05 -12.40 8.99
CA ARG A 87 -8.41 -11.26 9.85
C ARG A 87 -7.16 -10.49 10.18
N MET A 88 -7.30 -9.16 10.26
CA MET A 88 -6.22 -8.32 10.71
C MET A 88 -5.83 -8.69 12.15
N PRO A 89 -4.53 -8.85 12.45
CA PRO A 89 -4.09 -9.11 13.81
C PRO A 89 -4.54 -8.00 14.77
N GLU A 90 -5.01 -8.38 15.95
CA GLU A 90 -5.39 -7.47 17.03
C GLU A 90 -4.30 -7.46 18.12
N GLY A 91 -4.09 -6.31 18.76
CA GLY A 91 -3.13 -6.19 19.86
C GLY A 91 -1.68 -6.16 19.39
N HIS A 92 -0.80 -6.88 20.10
CA HIS A 92 0.63 -6.94 19.76
C HIS A 92 0.85 -7.78 18.50
N ILE A 93 1.55 -7.22 17.53
CA ILE A 93 1.85 -7.87 16.25
C ILE A 93 3.33 -8.24 16.22
N ASP A 94 3.61 -9.54 16.10
CA ASP A 94 4.95 -10.03 15.73
C ASP A 94 5.09 -10.00 14.21
N PHE A 95 5.73 -8.95 13.71
CA PHE A 95 5.95 -8.77 12.27
C PHE A 95 6.94 -9.77 11.68
N ALA A 96 7.85 -10.35 12.47
CA ALA A 96 8.84 -11.29 11.97
C ALA A 96 8.21 -12.64 11.58
N THR A 97 7.11 -13.00 12.26
CA THR A 97 6.30 -14.19 11.95
C THR A 97 4.98 -13.83 11.25
N GLY A 98 4.85 -12.58 10.79
CA GLY A 98 3.66 -12.10 10.11
C GLY A 98 3.37 -12.91 8.84
N ASP A 99 2.10 -13.13 8.56
CA ASP A 99 1.72 -13.78 7.32
C ASP A 99 2.05 -12.92 6.08
N TRP A 100 1.89 -13.54 4.91
CA TRP A 100 2.20 -12.89 3.65
C TRP A 100 1.29 -11.69 3.35
N VAL A 101 0.05 -11.66 3.84
CA VAL A 101 -0.91 -10.55 3.63
C VAL A 101 -0.44 -9.34 4.42
N LEU A 102 -0.07 -9.52 5.69
CA LEU A 102 0.50 -8.47 6.53
C LEU A 102 1.77 -7.91 5.91
N THR A 103 2.69 -8.79 5.47
CA THR A 103 3.93 -8.38 4.79
C THR A 103 3.65 -7.62 3.49
N ARG A 104 2.63 -8.03 2.71
CA ARG A 104 2.19 -7.33 1.50
C ARG A 104 1.65 -5.93 1.81
N MET A 105 0.92 -5.75 2.90
CA MET A 105 0.46 -4.44 3.35
C MET A 105 1.63 -3.53 3.77
N LEU A 106 2.64 -4.07 4.46
CA LEU A 106 3.85 -3.32 4.81
C LEU A 106 4.62 -2.88 3.55
N ALA A 107 4.69 -3.75 2.53
CA ALA A 107 5.27 -3.39 1.25
C ALA A 107 4.51 -2.25 0.55
N VAL A 108 3.16 -2.24 0.61
CA VAL A 108 2.36 -1.10 0.13
C VAL A 108 2.69 0.18 0.91
N CYS A 109 2.82 0.12 2.24
CA CYS A 109 3.23 1.25 3.07
C CYS A 109 4.63 1.78 2.69
N ALA A 110 5.60 0.90 2.44
CA ALA A 110 6.94 1.28 1.99
C ALA A 110 6.89 1.98 0.62
N LEU A 111 6.13 1.43 -0.34
CA LEU A 111 5.93 2.04 -1.65
C LEU A 111 5.23 3.39 -1.56
N ALA A 112 4.23 3.53 -0.70
CA ALA A 112 3.49 4.77 -0.50
C ALA A 112 4.39 5.90 0.04
N GLN A 113 5.33 5.60 0.95
CA GLN A 113 6.33 6.58 1.43
C GLN A 113 7.32 6.99 0.36
N ALA A 114 7.63 6.09 -0.58
CA ALA A 114 8.52 6.36 -1.70
C ALA A 114 7.84 7.13 -2.85
N LEU A 115 6.51 7.31 -2.82
CA LEU A 115 5.83 8.11 -3.82
C LEU A 115 6.24 9.58 -3.71
N PRO A 116 6.40 10.30 -4.84
CA PRO A 116 6.67 11.73 -4.80
C PRO A 116 5.53 12.48 -4.10
N ALA A 117 5.90 13.47 -3.27
CA ALA A 117 4.95 14.33 -2.55
C ALA A 117 4.03 15.12 -3.51
N ARG A 118 4.38 15.21 -4.79
CA ARG A 118 3.64 15.95 -5.83
C ARG A 118 3.91 15.31 -7.20
N ALA A 119 2.85 14.81 -7.83
CA ALA A 119 2.72 14.66 -9.28
C ALA A 119 1.40 15.32 -9.65
#